data_AF-A0A2N9HVM6-F1
#
_entry.id   AF-A0A2N9HVM6-F1
#
_cell.length_a   1.000
_cell.length_b   1.000
_cell.length_c   1.000
_cell.angle_alpha   90.00
_cell.angle_beta   90.00
_cell.angle_gamma   90.00
#
_symmetry.space_group_name_H-M   'P 1'
#
loop_
_entity.id
_entity.type
_entity.pdbx_description
1 polymer ?
#
loop_
_entity_poly.entity_id
_entity_poly.type
_entity_poly.pdbx_seq_one_letter_code
_entity_poly.pdbx_strand_id
1 'polypeptide(L)'
;MDTRKSCILVAFFVLLLSMDAIFVEGDTNNNGNNGNGNNGNGNGNNNNNNNGNNNNNDVSKETDYDVLSPTATGEERSHCKAKGACYSKTLVCPSQCPEKKPKQNKKKKGCYVDCSSKCEVTCKYRKANCNGYGSLCYDPRFVGGDGVMFYFHGAKGGNFAIVSDDKLQINAHFIGTRPEGRTRDFTWVQALAVMFETHTLVIAAKRISHWDNNVDALTIRWDGETINIPTEGEAEWRTSGEERQVVVERTDDTNSVRVRVAGLVEMDIRVTPIGENDNKVHNYQLPADDAFAHLETQFRFSNLSDLVEGVLGKSYRPDYVSPVKIGVPMPMMGGEDKYQTPSLYSPLCKVCRFQRESGFGAIKEVIEY
;
A
#
# COMPACT_ATOMS: atom_id res chain seq x y z
N MET A 1 -42.04 67.88 -4.72
CA MET A 1 -41.02 66.99 -5.33
C MET A 1 -40.29 66.34 -4.18
N ASP A 2 -40.81 65.20 -3.73
CA ASP A 2 -40.41 64.56 -2.48
C ASP A 2 -39.13 63.75 -2.61
N THR A 3 -38.27 63.96 -1.62
CA THR A 3 -36.99 63.28 -1.37
C THR A 3 -37.17 61.79 -1.13
N ARG A 4 -36.66 60.95 -2.04
CA ARG A 4 -36.51 59.51 -1.83
C ARG A 4 -35.15 59.17 -1.21
N LYS A 5 -35.20 58.66 0.01
CA LYS A 5 -34.13 57.91 0.69
C LYS A 5 -33.82 56.64 -0.09
N SER A 6 -32.54 56.31 -0.28
CA SER A 6 -32.09 55.00 -0.75
C SER A 6 -31.10 54.44 0.25
N CYS A 7 -31.51 53.42 0.99
CA CYS A 7 -30.66 52.67 1.92
C CYS A 7 -30.00 51.52 1.15
N ILE A 8 -28.66 51.48 1.23
CA ILE A 8 -27.83 50.38 0.75
C ILE A 8 -27.95 49.23 1.76
N LEU A 9 -28.47 48.08 1.32
CA LEU A 9 -28.42 46.82 2.06
C LEU A 9 -27.27 45.97 1.51
N VAL A 10 -26.15 45.94 2.24
CA VAL A 10 -25.07 44.97 2.03
C VAL A 10 -25.41 43.73 2.85
N ALA A 11 -25.75 42.63 2.18
CA ALA A 11 -25.91 41.33 2.82
C ALA A 11 -24.54 40.63 2.87
N PHE A 12 -23.94 40.55 4.06
CA PHE A 12 -22.80 39.69 4.34
C PHE A 12 -23.29 38.25 4.50
N PHE A 13 -22.96 37.37 3.54
CA PHE A 13 -23.06 35.92 3.72
C PHE A 13 -21.76 35.42 4.34
N VAL A 14 -21.76 35.17 5.65
CA VAL A 14 -20.72 34.38 6.33
C VAL A 14 -21.19 32.94 6.31
N LEU A 15 -20.60 32.13 5.43
CA LEU A 15 -20.84 30.70 5.34
C LEU A 15 -19.84 29.99 6.27
N LEU A 16 -20.27 29.73 7.51
CA LEU A 16 -19.59 28.84 8.44
C LEU A 16 -19.81 27.40 7.95
N LEU A 17 -18.81 26.82 7.29
CA LEU A 17 -18.75 25.38 7.06
C LEU A 17 -18.20 24.72 8.33
N SER A 18 -19.10 24.03 9.02
CA SER A 18 -18.80 23.15 10.15
C SER A 18 -17.87 22.03 9.73
N MET A 19 -16.66 22.01 10.29
CA MET A 19 -15.80 20.83 10.31
C MET A 19 -16.31 19.89 11.40
N ASP A 20 -16.71 18.69 11.04
CA ASP A 20 -16.93 17.61 12.00
C ASP A 20 -15.56 17.15 12.53
N ALA A 21 -15.16 17.74 13.65
CA ALA A 21 -14.10 17.21 14.50
C ALA A 21 -14.73 16.20 15.46
N ILE A 22 -14.50 14.91 15.22
CA ILE A 22 -14.74 13.88 16.23
C ILE A 22 -13.61 14.01 17.25
N PHE A 23 -13.87 14.76 18.33
CA PHE A 23 -13.06 14.72 19.54
C PHE A 23 -13.45 13.46 20.33
N VAL A 24 -12.52 12.50 20.40
CA VAL A 24 -12.49 11.51 21.50
C VAL A 24 -11.53 12.08 22.54
N GLU A 25 -12.08 12.75 23.54
CA GLU A 25 -11.34 13.17 24.72
C GLU A 25 -11.35 11.99 25.71
N GLY A 26 -10.23 11.25 25.74
CA GLY A 26 -9.94 10.28 26.77
C GLY A 26 -9.37 11.00 27.99
N ASP A 27 -10.11 10.94 29.10
CA ASP A 27 -9.65 11.33 30.43
C ASP A 27 -8.28 10.71 30.73
N THR A 28 -7.25 11.55 30.82
CA THR A 28 -5.97 11.17 31.43
C THR A 28 -5.64 12.15 32.54
N ASN A 29 -6.09 11.79 33.74
CA ASN A 29 -5.56 12.28 35.01
C ASN A 29 -4.07 11.90 35.08
N ASN A 30 -3.18 12.84 34.79
CA ASN A 30 -1.75 12.67 35.00
C ASN A 30 -1.32 13.54 36.19
N ASN A 31 -1.27 12.92 37.36
CA ASN A 31 -0.70 13.50 38.57
C ASN A 31 0.83 13.37 38.47
N GLY A 32 1.50 14.50 38.23
CA GLY A 32 2.95 14.57 38.21
C GLY A 32 3.51 14.34 39.61
N ASN A 33 4.46 13.40 39.73
CA ASN A 33 5.37 13.40 40.86
C ASN A 33 6.82 13.30 40.39
N ASN A 34 7.59 14.27 40.85
CA ASN A 34 8.97 14.55 40.54
C ASN A 34 9.85 13.71 41.47
N GLY A 35 10.88 13.04 40.95
CA GLY A 35 11.66 12.07 41.71
C GLY A 35 13.03 11.81 41.13
N ASN A 36 13.91 12.79 41.34
CA ASN A 36 15.37 12.76 41.56
C ASN A 36 16.19 11.51 41.22
N GLY A 37 17.38 11.78 40.66
CA GLY A 37 18.28 10.81 40.04
C GLY A 37 18.94 9.80 40.97
N ASN A 38 19.57 8.80 40.34
CA ASN A 38 20.90 8.41 40.77
C ASN A 38 21.70 7.74 39.65
N ASN A 39 22.99 8.07 39.67
CA ASN A 39 24.05 7.59 38.82
C ASN A 39 24.45 6.17 39.27
N GLY A 40 24.52 5.21 38.35
CA GLY A 40 24.78 3.81 38.68
C GLY A 40 25.60 3.13 37.60
N ASN A 41 26.92 3.30 37.68
CA ASN A 41 27.93 2.60 36.90
C ASN A 41 27.89 1.09 37.26
N GLY A 42 27.54 0.24 36.30
CA GLY A 42 27.40 -1.22 36.49
C GLY A 42 28.11 -1.98 35.38
N ASN A 43 29.37 -2.32 35.63
CA ASN A 43 30.16 -3.25 34.83
C ASN A 43 29.57 -4.66 34.97
N GLY A 44 29.12 -5.25 33.87
CA GLY A 44 28.44 -6.54 33.86
C GLY A 44 28.80 -7.35 32.62
N ASN A 45 29.89 -8.10 32.73
CA ASN A 45 30.34 -9.10 31.77
C ASN A 45 29.28 -10.22 31.70
N ASN A 46 28.71 -10.50 30.53
CA ASN A 46 27.91 -11.71 30.33
C ASN A 46 28.09 -12.29 28.91
N ASN A 47 28.70 -13.47 28.90
CA ASN A 47 28.74 -14.42 27.79
C ASN A 47 27.31 -14.76 27.33
N ASN A 48 26.99 -14.47 26.07
CA ASN A 48 25.82 -15.06 25.41
C ASN A 48 26.27 -16.01 24.29
N ASN A 49 26.14 -17.30 24.59
CA ASN A 49 26.09 -18.38 23.63
C ASN A 49 24.79 -18.25 22.82
N ASN A 50 24.87 -17.67 21.62
CA ASN A 50 23.76 -17.68 20.68
C ASN A 50 23.76 -19.01 19.92
N ASN A 51 22.98 -19.96 20.41
CA ASN A 51 22.58 -21.12 19.62
C ASN A 51 21.43 -20.68 18.70
N GLY A 52 21.79 -20.22 17.51
CA GLY A 52 20.85 -19.77 16.47
C GLY A 52 20.09 -20.96 15.89
N ASN A 53 18.85 -21.16 16.33
CA ASN A 53 17.96 -22.13 15.72
C ASN A 53 17.30 -21.48 14.49
N ASN A 54 17.97 -21.62 13.34
CA ASN A 54 17.42 -21.32 12.03
C ASN A 54 16.22 -22.22 11.76
N ASN A 55 15.01 -21.66 11.72
CA ASN A 55 13.89 -22.25 11.00
C ASN A 55 13.38 -21.26 9.98
N ASN A 56 14.02 -21.32 8.80
CA ASN A 56 13.50 -20.77 7.56
C ASN A 56 12.22 -21.52 7.19
N ASN A 57 11.10 -20.82 7.19
CA ASN A 57 9.95 -20.93 6.29
C ASN A 57 8.86 -19.98 6.82
N ASP A 58 9.13 -18.68 6.79
CA ASP A 58 8.17 -17.65 7.22
C ASP A 58 7.19 -17.35 6.07
N VAL A 59 6.25 -18.29 5.87
CA VAL A 59 4.91 -17.94 5.39
C VAL A 59 4.33 -17.05 6.49
N SER A 60 3.71 -15.91 6.13
CA SER A 60 3.11 -15.02 7.13
C SER A 60 2.25 -15.86 8.10
N LYS A 61 2.59 -15.84 9.39
CA LYS A 61 1.93 -16.68 10.42
C LYS A 61 0.40 -16.51 10.45
N GLU A 62 -0.11 -15.39 9.94
CA GLU A 62 -1.53 -15.11 9.79
C GLU A 62 -2.21 -16.05 8.78
N THR A 63 -1.54 -16.43 7.68
CA THR A 63 -2.12 -17.21 6.57
C THR A 63 -1.70 -18.68 6.54
N ASP A 64 -0.94 -19.13 7.55
CA ASP A 64 -0.48 -20.51 7.65
C ASP A 64 -1.58 -21.43 8.22
N TYR A 65 -2.49 -21.85 7.33
CA TYR A 65 -3.58 -22.77 7.62
C TYR A 65 -3.87 -23.72 6.46
N ASP A 66 -4.50 -24.86 6.78
CA ASP A 66 -5.12 -25.74 5.79
C ASP A 66 -6.59 -25.36 5.60
N VAL A 67 -7.04 -25.32 4.35
CA VAL A 67 -8.46 -25.12 4.02
C VAL A 67 -9.21 -26.42 4.29
N LEU A 68 -10.24 -26.36 5.14
CA LEU A 68 -11.12 -27.50 5.41
C LEU A 68 -12.42 -27.38 4.61
N SER A 69 -13.15 -28.48 4.49
CA SER A 69 -14.52 -28.45 3.95
C SER A 69 -15.40 -27.46 4.72
N PRO A 70 -16.27 -26.69 4.06
CA PRO A 70 -17.20 -25.77 4.72
C PRO A 70 -18.11 -26.47 5.73
N THR A 71 -18.78 -25.67 6.58
CA THR A 71 -19.90 -26.13 7.41
C THR A 71 -21.11 -26.51 6.54
N ALA A 72 -22.14 -27.11 7.14
CA ALA A 72 -23.39 -27.43 6.44
C ALA A 72 -24.12 -26.17 5.90
N THR A 73 -23.90 -25.01 6.51
CA THR A 73 -24.46 -23.71 6.14
C THR A 73 -23.55 -22.91 5.19
N GLY A 74 -22.38 -23.45 4.84
CA GLY A 74 -21.50 -22.90 3.80
C GLY A 74 -20.35 -22.02 4.31
N GLU A 75 -20.21 -21.80 5.62
CA GLU A 75 -19.07 -21.08 6.18
C GLU A 75 -17.76 -21.86 5.99
N GLU A 76 -16.78 -21.20 5.37
CA GLU A 76 -15.46 -21.77 5.18
C GLU A 76 -14.73 -21.97 6.52
N ARG A 77 -13.87 -22.97 6.55
CA ARG A 77 -13.11 -23.37 7.73
C ARG A 77 -11.62 -23.46 7.42
N SER A 78 -10.80 -23.09 8.40
CA SER A 78 -9.35 -23.08 8.27
C SER A 78 -8.72 -23.69 9.52
N HIS A 79 -7.84 -24.67 9.34
CA HIS A 79 -7.09 -25.30 10.43
C HIS A 79 -5.72 -24.64 10.56
N CYS A 80 -5.48 -23.92 11.66
CA CYS A 80 -4.27 -23.14 11.85
C CYS A 80 -3.05 -24.02 12.14
N LYS A 81 -2.00 -23.83 11.34
CA LYS A 81 -0.70 -24.54 11.47
C LYS A 81 0.38 -23.68 12.13
N ALA A 82 0.21 -22.36 12.12
CA ALA A 82 1.14 -21.45 12.76
C ALA A 82 1.34 -21.79 14.24
N LYS A 83 2.60 -21.95 14.66
CA LYS A 83 2.95 -22.15 16.06
C LYS A 83 2.59 -20.90 16.86
N GLY A 84 1.83 -21.06 17.95
CA GLY A 84 1.38 -19.97 18.80
C GLY A 84 0.04 -20.26 19.47
N ALA A 85 -0.63 -19.22 19.97
CA ALA A 85 -1.90 -19.36 20.69
C ALA A 85 -3.06 -19.91 19.83
N CYS A 86 -2.92 -19.85 18.50
CA CYS A 86 -3.90 -20.39 17.55
C CYS A 86 -3.55 -21.79 17.02
N TYR A 87 -2.43 -22.37 17.43
CA TYR A 87 -1.96 -23.64 16.88
C TYR A 87 -3.00 -24.75 17.04
N SER A 88 -3.26 -25.49 15.95
CA SER A 88 -4.23 -26.60 15.88
C SER A 88 -5.69 -26.22 16.16
N LYS A 89 -6.02 -24.91 16.18
CA LYS A 89 -7.41 -24.47 16.23
C LYS A 89 -8.00 -24.43 14.83
N THR A 90 -9.28 -24.79 14.76
CA THR A 90 -10.08 -24.60 13.55
C THR A 90 -10.88 -23.31 13.70
N LEU A 91 -10.58 -22.34 12.83
CA LEU A 91 -11.29 -21.08 12.73
C LEU A 91 -12.39 -21.20 11.65
N VAL A 92 -13.57 -20.66 11.96
CA VAL A 92 -14.76 -20.72 11.10
C VAL A 92 -15.15 -19.31 10.69
N CYS A 93 -15.44 -19.13 9.40
CA CYS A 93 -15.89 -17.86 8.88
C CYS A 93 -17.25 -17.45 9.46
N PRO A 94 -17.48 -16.17 9.78
CA PRO A 94 -18.78 -15.70 10.23
C PRO A 94 -19.86 -15.82 9.14
N SER A 95 -21.10 -16.05 9.52
CA SER A 95 -22.22 -16.22 8.56
C SER A 95 -22.49 -14.97 7.71
N GLN A 96 -22.12 -13.78 8.17
CA GLN A 96 -22.21 -12.54 7.39
C GLN A 96 -21.11 -12.40 6.33
N CYS A 97 -20.07 -13.24 6.37
CA CYS A 97 -19.04 -13.36 5.34
C CYS A 97 -18.52 -14.81 5.26
N PRO A 98 -19.33 -15.76 4.76
CA PRO A 98 -19.01 -17.19 4.84
C PRO A 98 -17.80 -17.59 3.97
N GLU A 99 -17.51 -16.81 2.93
CA GLU A 99 -16.47 -17.08 1.93
C GLU A 99 -15.22 -16.22 2.19
N LYS A 100 -14.01 -16.78 2.09
CA LYS A 100 -12.76 -16.00 2.13
C LYS A 100 -12.60 -15.13 0.88
N LYS A 101 -13.03 -15.64 -0.28
CA LYS A 101 -12.95 -14.98 -1.60
C LYS A 101 -14.33 -14.84 -2.25
N PRO A 102 -15.21 -13.94 -1.78
CA PRO A 102 -16.53 -13.81 -2.39
C PRO A 102 -16.44 -13.21 -3.79
N LYS A 103 -17.26 -13.69 -4.74
CA LYS A 103 -17.22 -13.18 -6.13
C LYS A 103 -17.50 -11.67 -6.23
N GLN A 104 -18.46 -11.17 -5.45
CA GLN A 104 -18.88 -9.75 -5.47
C GLN A 104 -18.17 -8.91 -4.40
N ASN A 105 -16.85 -8.88 -4.43
CA ASN A 105 -15.99 -8.28 -3.42
C ASN A 105 -16.22 -6.77 -3.14
N LYS A 106 -16.85 -6.03 -4.06
CA LYS A 106 -17.31 -4.64 -3.81
C LYS A 106 -18.46 -4.54 -2.82
N LYS A 107 -19.34 -5.53 -2.85
CA LYS A 107 -20.63 -5.52 -2.13
C LYS A 107 -20.58 -6.43 -0.92
N LYS A 108 -19.81 -7.52 -1.00
CA LYS A 108 -19.68 -8.54 0.04
C LYS A 108 -18.29 -8.49 0.67
N LYS A 109 -18.26 -8.57 2.00
CA LYS A 109 -17.01 -8.72 2.75
C LYS A 109 -16.52 -10.16 2.61
N GLY A 110 -15.21 -10.34 2.51
CA GLY A 110 -14.56 -11.64 2.63
C GLY A 110 -14.22 -11.96 4.07
N CYS A 111 -14.17 -13.25 4.37
CA CYS A 111 -13.63 -13.77 5.61
C CYS A 111 -12.10 -13.60 5.64
N TYR A 112 -11.60 -12.95 6.69
CA TYR A 112 -10.19 -12.85 7.00
C TYR A 112 -9.89 -13.71 8.22
N VAL A 113 -9.09 -14.76 8.02
CA VAL A 113 -8.66 -15.67 9.07
C VAL A 113 -7.24 -15.28 9.47
N ASP A 114 -7.04 -15.01 10.75
CA ASP A 114 -5.74 -14.71 11.34
C ASP A 114 -5.33 -15.86 12.28
N CYS A 115 -4.47 -16.74 11.78
CA CYS A 115 -3.90 -17.85 12.55
C CYS A 115 -2.68 -17.47 13.40
N SER A 116 -2.32 -16.18 13.46
CA SER A 116 -1.28 -15.70 14.38
C SER A 116 -1.73 -15.82 15.83
N SER A 117 -0.95 -15.24 16.75
CA SER A 117 -1.32 -15.23 18.16
C SER A 117 -2.64 -14.48 18.45
N LYS A 118 -3.14 -13.63 17.54
CA LYS A 118 -4.47 -13.00 17.66
C LYS A 118 -5.60 -14.03 17.57
N CYS A 119 -5.45 -15.04 16.72
CA CYS A 119 -6.39 -16.14 16.57
C CYS A 119 -7.84 -15.68 16.33
N GLU A 120 -8.02 -14.79 15.35
CA GLU A 120 -9.29 -14.12 15.10
C GLU A 120 -9.83 -14.39 13.68
N VAL A 121 -11.15 -14.25 13.53
CA VAL A 121 -11.80 -14.21 12.23
C VAL A 121 -12.62 -12.95 12.10
N THR A 122 -12.40 -12.20 11.03
CA THR A 122 -13.04 -10.90 10.80
C THR A 122 -13.60 -10.80 9.39
N CYS A 123 -14.65 -10.00 9.21
CA CYS A 123 -15.20 -9.70 7.88
C CYS A 123 -14.66 -8.37 7.38
N LYS A 124 -13.92 -8.38 6.26
CA LYS A 124 -13.29 -7.18 5.69
C LYS A 124 -13.56 -7.11 4.18
N TYR A 125 -13.63 -5.90 3.64
CA TYR A 125 -13.58 -5.72 2.18
C TYR A 125 -12.17 -6.04 1.70
N ARG A 126 -12.05 -6.78 0.59
CA ARG A 126 -10.76 -7.16 -0.02
C ARG A 126 -10.20 -6.03 -0.88
N LYS A 127 -10.02 -4.85 -0.28
CA LYS A 127 -9.60 -3.61 -0.96
C LYS A 127 -8.42 -2.98 -0.24
N ALA A 128 -7.64 -2.18 -0.97
CA ALA A 128 -6.60 -1.36 -0.39
C ALA A 128 -7.18 -0.47 0.72
N ASN A 129 -6.56 -0.48 1.90
CA ASN A 129 -6.87 0.46 2.96
C ASN A 129 -5.88 1.63 2.89
N CYS A 130 -6.30 2.75 2.31
CA CYS A 130 -5.48 3.96 2.16
C CYS A 130 -5.14 4.70 3.48
N ASN A 131 -5.57 4.17 4.62
CA ASN A 131 -5.19 4.64 5.96
C ASN A 131 -4.41 3.58 6.75
N GLY A 132 -4.20 2.39 6.18
CA GLY A 132 -3.47 1.32 6.84
C GLY A 132 -1.97 1.44 6.62
N TYR A 133 -1.19 0.78 7.48
CA TYR A 133 0.25 0.62 7.31
C TYR A 133 0.60 0.16 5.89
N GLY A 134 1.65 0.74 5.33
CA GLY A 134 2.13 0.44 3.99
C GLY A 134 1.22 0.96 2.87
N SER A 135 0.29 1.89 3.13
CA SER A 135 -0.54 2.44 2.05
C SER A 135 0.19 3.51 1.25
N LEU A 136 -0.08 3.55 -0.05
CA LEU A 136 0.33 4.53 -1.05
C LEU A 136 -0.89 4.85 -1.93
N CYS A 137 -1.57 5.96 -1.64
CA CYS A 137 -2.80 6.35 -2.32
C CYS A 137 -2.84 7.87 -2.55
N TYR A 138 -3.84 8.38 -3.27
CA TYR A 138 -4.02 9.82 -3.50
C TYR A 138 -2.77 10.45 -4.19
N ASP A 139 -2.31 11.62 -3.76
CA ASP A 139 -1.42 12.52 -4.50
C ASP A 139 0.04 12.67 -3.97
N PRO A 140 0.87 11.62 -4.02
CA PRO A 140 0.71 10.37 -3.29
C PRO A 140 0.99 10.58 -1.79
N ARG A 141 0.01 10.17 -0.99
CA ARG A 141 0.07 10.03 0.46
C ARG A 141 0.51 8.61 0.81
N PHE A 142 1.47 8.52 1.73
CA PHE A 142 1.99 7.29 2.29
C PHE A 142 1.59 7.15 3.76
N VAL A 143 1.49 5.91 4.23
CA VAL A 143 1.48 5.56 5.65
C VAL A 143 2.60 4.55 5.89
N GLY A 144 3.60 4.95 6.68
CA GLY A 144 4.78 4.14 6.97
C GLY A 144 4.49 2.85 7.73
N GLY A 145 5.50 1.97 7.82
CA GLY A 145 5.49 0.80 8.70
C GLY A 145 5.42 1.17 10.19
N ASP A 146 5.88 2.37 10.53
CA ASP A 146 5.75 3.03 11.83
C ASP A 146 4.36 3.69 12.06
N GLY A 147 3.48 3.66 11.06
CA GLY A 147 2.14 4.29 11.10
C GLY A 147 2.15 5.79 10.84
N VAL A 148 3.31 6.41 10.60
CA VAL A 148 3.41 7.83 10.33
C VAL A 148 2.97 8.10 8.90
N MET A 149 2.02 9.02 8.77
CA MET A 149 1.54 9.51 7.48
C MET A 149 2.47 10.59 6.92
N PHE A 150 2.78 10.52 5.63
CA PHE A 150 3.57 11.52 4.93
C PHE A 150 3.25 11.60 3.44
N TYR A 151 3.70 12.67 2.79
CA TYR A 151 3.59 12.86 1.35
C TYR A 151 4.97 12.79 0.71
N PHE A 152 5.04 12.19 -0.47
CA PHE A 152 6.23 12.22 -1.31
C PHE A 152 5.77 12.44 -2.75
N HIS A 153 5.98 13.64 -3.28
CA HIS A 153 5.50 13.95 -4.63
C HIS A 153 6.44 13.44 -5.73
N GLY A 154 7.75 13.39 -5.49
CA GLY A 154 8.69 13.14 -6.58
C GLY A 154 8.51 14.14 -7.74
N ALA A 155 9.03 13.79 -8.91
CA ALA A 155 8.87 14.57 -10.14
C ALA A 155 7.92 13.86 -11.10
N LYS A 156 7.10 14.60 -11.85
CA LYS A 156 6.27 14.01 -12.91
C LYS A 156 7.16 13.34 -13.97
N GLY A 157 6.77 12.15 -14.42
CA GLY A 157 7.57 11.30 -15.31
C GLY A 157 8.76 10.62 -14.63
N GLY A 158 8.98 10.85 -13.32
CA GLY A 158 10.07 10.26 -12.57
C GLY A 158 9.79 8.82 -12.12
N ASN A 159 10.86 8.08 -11.85
CA ASN A 159 10.80 6.75 -11.26
C ASN A 159 11.51 6.76 -9.91
N PHE A 160 10.91 6.13 -8.90
CA PHE A 160 11.43 6.14 -7.54
C PHE A 160 11.33 4.77 -6.88
N ALA A 161 12.37 4.37 -6.15
CA ALA A 161 12.36 3.17 -5.32
C ALA A 161 11.48 3.39 -4.07
N ILE A 162 10.33 2.71 -4.04
CA ILE A 162 9.40 2.73 -2.91
C ILE A 162 9.91 1.82 -1.79
N VAL A 163 10.43 0.65 -2.17
CA VAL A 163 11.11 -0.32 -1.29
C VAL A 163 12.34 -0.84 -2.02
N SER A 164 13.46 -0.98 -1.32
CA SER A 164 14.65 -1.65 -1.81
C SER A 164 15.33 -2.40 -0.66
N ASP A 165 15.30 -3.71 -0.74
CA ASP A 165 15.92 -4.65 0.19
C ASP A 165 16.64 -5.74 -0.59
N ASP A 166 17.39 -6.60 0.09
CA ASP A 166 18.28 -7.57 -0.56
C ASP A 166 17.51 -8.56 -1.47
N LYS A 167 16.24 -8.86 -1.15
CA LYS A 167 15.40 -9.83 -1.89
C LYS A 167 14.23 -9.20 -2.67
N LEU A 168 14.01 -7.90 -2.52
CA LEU A 168 12.83 -7.23 -3.06
C LEU A 168 13.14 -5.77 -3.38
N GLN A 169 12.82 -5.35 -4.59
CA GLN A 169 12.72 -3.94 -4.94
C GLN A 169 11.38 -3.63 -5.57
N ILE A 170 10.76 -2.54 -5.13
CA ILE A 170 9.53 -2.01 -5.73
C ILE A 170 9.81 -0.59 -6.18
N ASN A 171 9.75 -0.36 -7.49
CA ASN A 171 9.81 0.97 -8.07
C ASN A 171 8.42 1.44 -8.45
N ALA A 172 8.21 2.76 -8.42
CA ALA A 172 6.99 3.40 -8.87
C ALA A 172 7.28 4.42 -9.97
N HIS A 173 6.45 4.44 -11.00
CA HIS A 173 6.43 5.49 -12.03
C HIS A 173 5.38 6.55 -11.67
N PHE A 174 5.81 7.81 -11.66
CA PHE A 174 4.98 8.94 -11.27
C PHE A 174 4.49 9.67 -12.52
N ILE A 175 3.18 9.86 -12.64
CA ILE A 175 2.55 10.79 -13.59
C ILE A 175 2.19 12.07 -12.86
N GLY A 176 1.90 13.15 -13.60
CA GLY A 176 1.57 14.41 -12.95
C GLY A 176 1.38 15.61 -13.86
N THR A 177 0.94 16.71 -13.26
CA THR A 177 0.81 18.02 -13.90
C THR A 177 1.54 19.09 -13.10
N ARG A 178 1.86 20.20 -13.75
CA ARG A 178 2.37 21.41 -13.08
C ARG A 178 1.68 22.64 -13.67
N PRO A 179 0.55 23.04 -13.08
CA PRO A 179 -0.06 24.34 -13.35
C PRO A 179 0.96 25.49 -13.26
N GLU A 180 0.75 26.52 -14.07
CA GLU A 180 1.60 27.72 -14.05
C GLU A 180 1.64 28.34 -12.65
N GLY A 181 2.82 28.83 -12.25
CA GLY A 181 3.04 29.44 -10.93
C GLY A 181 3.28 28.45 -9.78
N ARG A 182 3.14 27.13 -10.00
CA ARG A 182 3.53 26.14 -8.99
C ARG A 182 5.02 25.82 -9.04
N THR A 183 5.61 25.63 -7.87
CA THR A 183 7.01 25.21 -7.71
C THR A 183 7.20 23.70 -7.68
N ARG A 184 6.10 22.93 -7.58
CA ARG A 184 6.09 21.47 -7.46
C ARG A 184 5.01 20.86 -8.35
N ASP A 185 5.28 19.64 -8.82
CA ASP A 185 4.31 18.83 -9.54
C ASP A 185 3.19 18.38 -8.58
N PHE A 186 1.98 18.28 -9.11
CA PHE A 186 1.01 17.31 -8.60
C PHE A 186 1.32 15.97 -9.25
N THR A 187 1.28 14.90 -8.46
CA THR A 187 1.75 13.60 -8.92
C THR A 187 0.94 12.45 -8.36
N TRP A 188 0.84 11.38 -9.15
CA TRP A 188 0.18 10.13 -8.80
C TRP A 188 1.00 8.95 -9.32
N VAL A 189 0.78 7.76 -8.77
CA VAL A 189 1.52 6.55 -9.16
C VAL A 189 0.77 5.85 -10.29
N GLN A 190 1.35 5.80 -11.48
CA GLN A 190 0.74 5.11 -12.62
C GLN A 190 1.13 3.64 -12.69
N ALA A 191 2.36 3.30 -12.33
CA ALA A 191 2.87 1.94 -12.43
C ALA A 191 3.76 1.57 -11.25
N LEU A 192 3.77 0.29 -10.92
CA LEU A 192 4.66 -0.36 -9.97
C LEU A 192 5.41 -1.49 -10.68
N ALA A 193 6.73 -1.58 -10.47
CA ALA A 193 7.52 -2.73 -10.85
C ALA A 193 8.07 -3.41 -9.59
N VAL A 194 7.64 -4.65 -9.37
CA VAL A 194 8.08 -5.52 -8.28
C VAL A 194 9.15 -6.45 -8.83
N MET A 195 10.38 -6.27 -8.36
CA MET A 195 11.58 -7.00 -8.76
C MET A 195 12.05 -7.87 -7.60
N PHE A 196 12.31 -9.14 -7.88
CA PHE A 196 12.82 -10.11 -6.93
C PHE A 196 13.51 -11.23 -7.71
N GLU A 197 14.57 -11.83 -7.16
CA GLU A 197 15.36 -12.86 -7.85
C GLU A 197 15.73 -12.37 -9.28
N THR A 198 15.31 -13.09 -10.33
CA THR A 198 15.46 -12.71 -11.74
C THR A 198 14.21 -12.05 -12.34
N HIS A 199 13.09 -12.06 -11.62
CA HIS A 199 11.77 -11.74 -12.16
C HIS A 199 11.40 -10.26 -11.98
N THR A 200 10.48 -9.81 -12.83
CA THR A 200 9.82 -8.51 -12.70
C THR A 200 8.34 -8.61 -13.01
N LEU A 201 7.51 -8.26 -12.02
CA LEU A 201 6.07 -8.10 -12.17
C LEU A 201 5.72 -6.61 -12.25
N VAL A 202 5.08 -6.18 -13.33
CA VAL A 202 4.62 -4.80 -13.52
C VAL A 202 3.12 -4.72 -13.39
N ILE A 203 2.63 -3.77 -12.59
CA ILE A 203 1.21 -3.43 -12.47
C ILE A 203 1.08 -1.96 -12.87
N ALA A 204 0.21 -1.65 -13.82
CA ALA A 204 0.06 -0.28 -14.33
C ALA A 204 -1.40 0.10 -14.60
N ALA A 205 -1.69 1.38 -14.42
CA ALA A 205 -2.91 2.02 -14.89
C ALA A 205 -2.73 2.48 -16.34
N LYS A 206 -3.64 2.08 -17.21
CA LYS A 206 -3.73 2.55 -18.60
C LYS A 206 -4.04 4.04 -18.60
N ARG A 207 -3.49 4.76 -19.58
CA ARG A 207 -3.96 6.12 -19.88
C ARG A 207 -5.34 6.04 -20.53
N ILE A 208 -6.33 6.71 -19.93
CA ILE A 208 -7.74 6.64 -20.34
C ILE A 208 -8.28 8.06 -20.44
N SER A 209 -8.95 8.39 -21.54
CA SER A 209 -9.58 9.71 -21.73
C SER A 209 -10.86 9.87 -20.90
N HIS A 210 -11.71 8.86 -20.89
CA HIS A 210 -12.97 8.85 -20.14
C HIS A 210 -13.07 7.60 -19.28
N TRP A 211 -13.25 7.82 -17.98
CA TRP A 211 -13.35 6.72 -17.02
C TRP A 211 -14.70 5.99 -17.13
N ASP A 212 -14.66 4.66 -17.25
CA ASP A 212 -15.81 3.77 -17.09
C ASP A 212 -15.50 2.75 -15.98
N ASN A 213 -16.36 2.69 -14.96
CA ASN A 213 -16.22 1.73 -13.87
C ASN A 213 -16.35 0.27 -14.30
N ASN A 214 -16.87 0.00 -15.49
CA ASN A 214 -17.10 -1.34 -16.02
C ASN A 214 -16.01 -1.80 -16.99
N VAL A 215 -14.99 -0.99 -17.23
CA VAL A 215 -13.87 -1.31 -18.14
C VAL A 215 -12.56 -1.35 -17.36
N ASP A 216 -11.75 -2.36 -17.60
CA ASP A 216 -10.42 -2.48 -16.99
C ASP A 216 -9.42 -1.47 -17.57
N ALA A 217 -9.04 -0.52 -16.73
CA ALA A 217 -7.90 0.37 -16.90
C ALA A 217 -6.62 -0.22 -16.26
N LEU A 218 -6.60 -1.50 -15.90
CA LEU A 218 -5.45 -2.19 -15.34
C LEU A 218 -4.70 -2.97 -16.42
N THR A 219 -3.37 -2.94 -16.39
CA THR A 219 -2.48 -3.81 -17.17
C THR A 219 -1.48 -4.46 -16.23
N ILE A 220 -1.22 -5.76 -16.42
CA ILE A 220 -0.23 -6.49 -15.64
C ILE A 220 0.68 -7.27 -16.57
N ARG A 221 1.99 -7.22 -16.32
CA ARG A 221 3.01 -7.92 -17.09
C ARG A 221 3.91 -8.73 -16.18
N TRP A 222 4.15 -9.98 -16.55
CA TRP A 222 5.11 -10.88 -15.92
C TRP A 222 6.31 -11.06 -16.86
N ASP A 223 7.50 -10.65 -16.43
CA ASP A 223 8.74 -10.72 -17.22
C ASP A 223 8.63 -10.15 -18.64
N GLY A 224 7.87 -9.05 -18.75
CA GLY A 224 7.63 -8.36 -20.01
C GLY A 224 6.42 -8.86 -20.81
N GLU A 225 5.84 -10.00 -20.47
CA GLU A 225 4.65 -10.54 -21.12
C GLU A 225 3.36 -10.13 -20.40
N THR A 226 2.37 -9.63 -21.15
CA THR A 226 1.06 -9.29 -20.58
C THR A 226 0.32 -10.55 -20.13
N ILE A 227 -0.14 -10.56 -18.88
CA ILE A 227 -0.93 -11.67 -18.33
C ILE A 227 -2.43 -11.35 -18.38
N ASN A 228 -3.25 -12.37 -18.64
CA ASN A 228 -4.69 -12.27 -18.57
C ASN A 228 -5.19 -12.90 -17.26
N ILE A 229 -5.91 -12.14 -16.44
CA ILE A 229 -6.53 -12.65 -15.22
C ILE A 229 -7.98 -13.00 -15.56
N PRO A 230 -8.42 -14.24 -15.34
CA PRO A 230 -9.81 -14.62 -15.60
C PRO A 230 -10.77 -13.82 -14.72
N THR A 231 -11.97 -13.54 -15.23
CA THR A 231 -13.08 -12.92 -14.47
C THR A 231 -13.98 -13.96 -13.81
N GLU A 232 -13.85 -15.24 -14.20
CA GLU A 232 -14.66 -16.35 -13.73
C GLU A 232 -13.83 -17.36 -12.92
N GLY A 233 -14.52 -18.31 -12.28
CA GLY A 233 -13.88 -19.32 -11.44
C GLY A 233 -13.23 -18.69 -10.20
N GLU A 234 -11.96 -19.01 -9.96
CA GLU A 234 -11.15 -18.43 -8.88
C GLU A 234 -10.67 -16.99 -9.17
N ALA A 235 -10.90 -16.51 -10.40
CA ALA A 235 -10.52 -15.18 -10.88
C ALA A 235 -9.06 -14.80 -10.59
N GLU A 236 -8.15 -15.76 -10.76
CA GLU A 236 -6.73 -15.59 -10.47
C GLU A 236 -5.83 -16.14 -11.58
N TRP A 237 -4.66 -15.51 -11.70
CA TRP A 237 -3.51 -16.01 -12.45
C TRP A 237 -2.40 -16.37 -11.46
N ARG A 238 -1.63 -17.42 -11.76
CA ARG A 238 -0.52 -17.88 -10.91
C ARG A 238 0.64 -18.39 -11.74
N THR A 239 1.86 -18.21 -11.24
CA THR A 239 3.05 -18.84 -11.84
C THR A 239 3.03 -20.36 -11.58
N SER A 240 3.59 -21.13 -12.51
CA SER A 240 3.74 -22.59 -12.40
C SER A 240 5.20 -22.99 -12.58
N GLY A 241 5.72 -23.83 -11.69
CA GLY A 241 7.09 -24.37 -11.77
C GLY A 241 8.17 -23.50 -11.14
N GLU A 242 7.87 -22.26 -10.74
CA GLU A 242 8.81 -21.37 -10.04
C GLU A 242 8.97 -21.76 -8.56
N GLU A 243 10.17 -21.55 -8.01
CA GLU A 243 10.41 -21.74 -6.57
C GLU A 243 9.56 -20.77 -5.73
N ARG A 244 9.40 -19.53 -6.20
CA ARG A 244 8.55 -18.52 -5.58
C ARG A 244 7.24 -18.34 -6.34
N GLN A 245 6.14 -18.76 -5.74
CA GLN A 245 4.82 -18.58 -6.33
C GLN A 245 4.41 -17.10 -6.33
N VAL A 246 3.93 -16.63 -7.49
CA VAL A 246 3.21 -15.37 -7.65
C VAL A 246 1.75 -15.67 -7.94
N VAL A 247 0.85 -14.97 -7.25
CA VAL A 247 -0.59 -15.04 -7.51
C VAL A 247 -1.11 -13.62 -7.72
N VAL A 248 -1.87 -13.43 -8.79
CA VAL A 248 -2.61 -12.20 -9.05
C VAL A 248 -4.09 -12.55 -9.14
N GLU A 249 -4.86 -12.03 -8.19
CA GLU A 249 -6.28 -12.35 -8.01
C GLU A 249 -7.13 -11.09 -8.23
N ARG A 250 -8.24 -11.19 -8.97
CA ARG A 250 -9.23 -10.11 -9.04
C ARG A 250 -9.96 -9.99 -7.70
N THR A 251 -9.99 -8.78 -7.15
CA THR A 251 -10.74 -8.47 -5.92
C THR A 251 -11.93 -7.55 -6.17
N ASP A 252 -12.28 -7.32 -7.43
CA ASP A 252 -13.50 -6.66 -7.87
C ASP A 252 -13.72 -7.03 -9.36
N ASP A 253 -14.89 -6.72 -9.90
CA ASP A 253 -15.25 -7.03 -11.29
C ASP A 253 -14.25 -6.37 -12.27
N THR A 254 -13.79 -5.15 -11.95
CA THR A 254 -12.78 -4.41 -12.69
C THR A 254 -11.83 -3.67 -11.76
N ASN A 255 -10.67 -3.30 -12.28
CA ASN A 255 -9.73 -2.32 -11.72
C ASN A 255 -9.17 -2.61 -10.33
N SER A 256 -9.47 -3.75 -9.69
CA SER A 256 -8.93 -4.12 -8.38
C SER A 256 -8.34 -5.52 -8.41
N VAL A 257 -7.12 -5.65 -7.89
CA VAL A 257 -6.42 -6.93 -7.77
C VAL A 257 -5.71 -7.04 -6.44
N ARG A 258 -5.51 -8.27 -5.99
CA ARG A 258 -4.57 -8.64 -4.94
C ARG A 258 -3.41 -9.40 -5.57
N VAL A 259 -2.20 -8.88 -5.36
CA VAL A 259 -0.96 -9.52 -5.79
C VAL A 259 -0.29 -10.13 -4.56
N ARG A 260 0.17 -11.37 -4.67
CA ARG A 260 0.94 -12.06 -3.64
C ARG A 260 2.21 -12.64 -4.26
N VAL A 261 3.36 -12.18 -3.79
CA VAL A 261 4.67 -12.76 -4.07
C VAL A 261 5.10 -13.50 -2.82
N ALA A 262 5.08 -14.83 -2.86
CA ALA A 262 5.23 -15.68 -1.68
C ALA A 262 6.46 -15.29 -0.86
N GLY A 263 6.28 -15.05 0.44
CA GLY A 263 7.36 -14.72 1.38
C GLY A 263 8.00 -13.33 1.23
N LEU A 264 7.53 -12.47 0.31
CA LEU A 264 8.07 -11.13 0.09
C LEU A 264 7.03 -10.01 0.31
N VAL A 265 5.92 -10.03 -0.43
CA VAL A 265 4.93 -8.95 -0.37
C VAL A 265 3.53 -9.41 -0.80
N GLU A 266 2.53 -8.93 -0.09
CA GLU A 266 1.14 -8.88 -0.56
C GLU A 266 0.77 -7.41 -0.86
N MET A 267 0.08 -7.17 -1.97
CA MET A 267 -0.38 -5.86 -2.39
C MET A 267 -1.85 -5.89 -2.74
N ASP A 268 -2.66 -5.08 -2.08
CA ASP A 268 -4.00 -4.75 -2.56
C ASP A 268 -3.90 -3.51 -3.44
N ILE A 269 -4.29 -3.61 -4.71
CA ILE A 269 -4.15 -2.53 -5.71
C ILE A 269 -5.50 -2.22 -6.32
N ARG A 270 -5.78 -0.93 -6.49
CA ARG A 270 -6.94 -0.42 -7.22
C ARG A 270 -6.53 0.67 -8.20
N VAL A 271 -7.06 0.64 -9.41
CA VAL A 271 -7.01 1.76 -10.35
C VAL A 271 -8.18 2.71 -10.07
N THR A 272 -7.89 4.00 -9.97
CA THR A 272 -8.90 5.06 -9.79
C THR A 272 -8.58 6.26 -10.70
N PRO A 273 -9.59 6.97 -11.22
CA PRO A 273 -9.39 8.21 -11.95
C PRO A 273 -9.29 9.39 -10.99
N ILE A 274 -8.94 10.56 -11.53
CA ILE A 274 -9.23 11.85 -10.90
C ILE A 274 -10.56 12.37 -11.48
N GLY A 275 -11.56 12.52 -10.62
CA GLY A 275 -12.87 13.02 -11.02
C GLY A 275 -12.86 14.54 -11.24
N GLU A 276 -13.82 15.04 -12.03
CA GLU A 276 -13.96 16.48 -12.31
C GLU A 276 -14.07 17.34 -11.04
N ASN A 277 -14.82 16.85 -10.05
CA ASN A 277 -14.97 17.55 -8.78
C ASN A 277 -13.63 17.65 -8.03
N ASP A 278 -12.85 16.57 -8.01
CA ASP A 278 -11.55 16.53 -7.35
C ASP A 278 -10.55 17.47 -8.07
N ASN A 279 -10.50 17.40 -9.40
CA ASN A 279 -9.73 18.31 -10.24
C ASN A 279 -10.09 19.78 -9.98
N LYS A 280 -11.38 20.10 -9.82
CA LYS A 280 -11.85 21.46 -9.54
C LYS A 280 -11.48 21.93 -8.12
N VAL A 281 -11.72 21.10 -7.11
CA VAL A 281 -11.45 21.44 -5.70
C VAL A 281 -9.96 21.66 -5.46
N HIS A 282 -9.11 20.83 -6.05
CA HIS A 282 -7.67 20.90 -5.88
C HIS A 282 -6.95 21.75 -6.94
N ASN A 283 -7.68 22.20 -7.96
CA ASN A 283 -7.16 23.00 -9.08
C ASN A 283 -5.96 22.31 -9.76
N TYR A 284 -6.08 21.01 -10.05
CA TYR A 284 -5.02 20.24 -10.72
C TYR A 284 -4.84 20.66 -12.19
N GLN A 285 -5.86 21.26 -12.80
CA GLN A 285 -5.89 21.70 -14.20
C GLN A 285 -5.57 20.57 -15.17
N LEU A 286 -6.17 19.41 -14.92
CA LEU A 286 -5.99 18.26 -15.79
C LEU A 286 -6.55 18.54 -17.20
N PRO A 287 -5.89 18.04 -18.26
CA PRO A 287 -6.41 18.13 -19.62
C PRO A 287 -7.70 17.32 -19.76
N ALA A 288 -8.58 17.75 -20.68
CA ALA A 288 -9.91 17.18 -20.84
C ALA A 288 -9.92 15.75 -21.43
N ASP A 289 -8.82 15.34 -22.06
CA ASP A 289 -8.64 14.05 -22.73
C ASP A 289 -7.87 13.02 -21.89
N ASP A 290 -7.73 13.25 -20.58
CA ASP A 290 -7.04 12.33 -19.67
C ASP A 290 -7.70 12.30 -18.29
N ALA A 291 -8.15 11.12 -17.87
CA ALA A 291 -8.74 10.89 -16.55
C ALA A 291 -7.67 10.71 -15.45
N PHE A 292 -6.38 10.69 -15.79
CA PHE A 292 -5.27 10.50 -14.86
C PHE A 292 -5.47 9.26 -13.99
N ALA A 293 -5.81 8.14 -14.63
CA ALA A 293 -5.95 6.86 -13.94
C ALA A 293 -4.63 6.47 -13.25
N HIS A 294 -4.71 6.15 -11.96
CA HIS A 294 -3.55 5.87 -11.12
C HIS A 294 -3.85 4.79 -10.09
N LEU A 295 -2.80 4.30 -9.43
CA LEU A 295 -2.82 3.19 -8.49
C LEU A 295 -2.96 3.69 -7.05
N GLU A 296 -3.98 3.19 -6.37
CA GLU A 296 -4.06 3.14 -4.90
C GLU A 296 -3.59 1.77 -4.45
N THR A 297 -2.56 1.72 -3.61
CA THR A 297 -1.93 0.47 -3.20
C THR A 297 -1.80 0.37 -1.69
N GLN A 298 -2.04 -0.80 -1.13
CA GLN A 298 -1.61 -1.13 0.22
C GLN A 298 -0.65 -2.31 0.19
N PHE A 299 0.58 -2.09 0.66
CA PHE A 299 1.61 -3.11 0.78
C PHE A 299 1.58 -3.78 2.16
N ARG A 300 1.79 -5.10 2.18
CA ARG A 300 2.05 -5.90 3.37
C ARG A 300 3.31 -6.71 3.11
N PHE A 301 4.43 -6.25 3.64
CA PHE A 301 5.72 -6.89 3.42
C PHE A 301 5.93 -8.06 4.38
N SER A 302 6.73 -9.04 3.93
CA SER A 302 7.20 -10.17 4.72
C SER A 302 8.72 -10.23 4.61
N ASN A 303 9.41 -10.56 5.70
CA ASN A 303 10.85 -10.80 5.71
C ASN A 303 11.71 -9.63 5.18
N LEU A 304 11.31 -8.37 5.46
CA LEU A 304 12.20 -7.23 5.25
C LEU A 304 13.38 -7.32 6.22
N SER A 305 14.58 -7.01 5.75
CA SER A 305 15.75 -6.84 6.61
C SER A 305 15.65 -5.56 7.43
N ASP A 306 16.38 -5.51 8.55
CA ASP A 306 16.51 -4.30 9.37
C ASP A 306 17.18 -3.14 8.63
N LEU A 307 17.71 -3.37 7.42
CA LEU A 307 18.39 -2.40 6.57
C LEU A 307 17.57 -1.97 5.35
N VAL A 308 16.30 -2.39 5.22
CA VAL A 308 15.42 -2.05 4.10
C VAL A 308 15.41 -0.55 3.78
N GLU A 309 15.67 -0.17 2.53
CA GLU A 309 15.63 1.20 2.02
C GLU A 309 14.34 1.47 1.21
N GLY A 310 14.20 2.70 0.75
CA GLY A 310 13.12 3.15 -0.13
C GLY A 310 12.30 4.28 0.50
N VAL A 311 11.52 4.98 -0.30
CA VAL A 311 10.63 6.06 0.19
C VAL A 311 9.75 5.56 1.32
N LEU A 312 9.11 4.40 1.13
CA LEU A 312 8.29 3.73 2.14
C LEU A 312 9.11 2.73 2.96
N GLY A 313 9.99 1.96 2.31
CA GLY A 313 10.71 0.84 2.94
C GLY A 313 11.48 1.24 4.20
N LYS A 314 12.16 2.39 4.19
CA LYS A 314 12.93 2.88 5.36
C LYS A 314 12.10 3.00 6.65
N SER A 315 10.78 3.20 6.55
CA SER A 315 9.88 3.30 7.71
C SER A 315 9.63 1.98 8.42
N TYR A 316 10.11 0.86 7.87
CA TYR A 316 10.02 -0.47 8.46
C TYR A 316 11.27 -0.86 9.27
N ARG A 317 12.31 -0.01 9.31
CA ARG A 317 13.51 -0.31 10.10
C ARG A 317 13.24 -0.16 11.60
N PRO A 318 13.81 -1.02 12.45
CA PRO A 318 13.64 -0.93 13.90
C PRO A 318 14.07 0.40 14.52
N ASP A 319 15.09 1.05 13.95
CA ASP A 319 15.70 2.30 14.44
C ASP A 319 15.27 3.54 13.64
N TYR A 320 14.30 3.41 12.73
CA TYR A 320 13.83 4.53 11.94
C TYR A 320 13.09 5.55 12.80
N VAL A 321 13.52 6.80 12.72
CA VAL A 321 12.82 7.95 13.28
C VAL A 321 12.38 8.85 12.13
N SER A 322 11.06 9.00 11.96
CA SER A 322 10.51 9.80 10.88
C SER A 322 10.92 11.28 11.02
N PRO A 323 11.54 11.88 10.00
CA PRO A 323 11.95 13.29 10.05
C PRO A 323 10.79 14.25 9.73
N VAL A 324 9.62 13.71 9.34
CA VAL A 324 8.47 14.52 8.92
C VAL A 324 7.82 15.18 10.13
N LYS A 325 7.33 16.41 9.95
CA LYS A 325 6.67 17.15 11.02
C LYS A 325 5.25 16.63 11.25
N ILE A 326 5.05 15.88 12.33
CA ILE A 326 3.72 15.38 12.71
C ILE A 326 2.79 16.55 13.09
N GLY A 327 1.50 16.44 12.75
CA GLY A 327 0.47 17.43 13.11
C GLY A 327 0.31 18.60 12.15
N VAL A 328 0.99 18.58 11.00
CA VAL A 328 0.70 19.53 9.90
C VAL A 328 -0.14 18.84 8.81
N PRO A 329 -0.91 19.59 7.99
CA PRO A 329 -1.80 18.99 7.00
C PRO A 329 -1.10 18.10 5.94
N MET A 330 0.10 18.50 5.52
CA MET A 330 0.86 17.85 4.44
C MET A 330 2.32 17.62 4.89
N PRO A 331 2.58 16.62 5.75
CA PRO A 331 3.93 16.32 6.21
C PRO A 331 4.75 15.74 5.05
N MET A 332 5.64 16.56 4.48
CA MET A 332 6.44 16.17 3.32
C MET A 332 7.66 15.35 3.72
N MET A 333 7.82 14.21 3.06
CA MET A 333 9.02 13.41 3.06
C MET A 333 9.89 13.79 1.87
N GLY A 334 11.16 14.07 2.12
CA GLY A 334 12.18 14.19 1.07
C GLY A 334 12.88 12.85 0.80
N GLY A 335 13.86 12.89 -0.11
CA GLY A 335 14.70 11.74 -0.47
C GLY A 335 14.64 11.41 -1.96
N GLU A 336 14.11 12.30 -2.77
CA GLU A 336 14.06 12.22 -4.22
C GLU A 336 15.45 11.88 -4.79
N ASP A 337 16.49 12.58 -4.33
CA ASP A 337 17.86 12.37 -4.78
C ASP A 337 18.44 11.00 -4.37
N LYS A 338 17.90 10.38 -3.32
CA LYS A 338 18.34 9.06 -2.82
C LYS A 338 17.67 7.92 -3.57
N TYR A 339 16.37 8.07 -3.83
CA TYR A 339 15.51 6.99 -4.31
C TYR A 339 15.15 7.10 -5.79
N GLN A 340 15.53 8.17 -6.49
CA GLN A 340 15.33 8.25 -7.93
C GLN A 340 16.06 7.10 -8.64
N THR A 341 15.33 6.43 -9.53
CA THR A 341 15.84 5.35 -10.38
C THR A 341 15.87 5.83 -11.84
N PRO A 342 16.83 5.38 -12.66
CA PRO A 342 16.90 5.74 -14.08
C PRO A 342 15.67 5.33 -14.91
N SER A 343 15.07 4.18 -14.59
CA SER A 343 13.86 3.67 -15.23
C SER A 343 13.04 2.85 -14.25
N LEU A 344 11.78 2.56 -14.59
CA LEU A 344 10.90 1.73 -13.76
C LEU A 344 11.52 0.36 -13.43
N TYR A 345 12.31 -0.21 -14.36
CA TYR A 345 12.92 -1.53 -14.25
C TYR A 345 14.32 -1.52 -13.61
N SER A 346 14.89 -0.35 -13.34
CA SER A 346 16.24 -0.22 -12.83
C SER A 346 16.31 -0.53 -11.33
N PRO A 347 17.15 -1.49 -10.90
CA PRO A 347 17.39 -1.73 -9.48
C PRO A 347 18.26 -0.62 -8.84
N LEU A 348 18.86 0.25 -9.66
CA LEU A 348 19.86 1.21 -9.23
C LEU A 348 19.21 2.51 -8.72
N CYS A 349 19.57 2.88 -7.49
CA CYS A 349 19.47 4.23 -6.92
C CYS A 349 20.62 4.44 -5.92
N LYS A 350 20.82 5.65 -5.37
CA LYS A 350 22.01 5.95 -4.53
C LYS A 350 22.14 5.07 -3.29
N VAL A 351 21.01 4.63 -2.74
CA VAL A 351 20.95 3.82 -1.52
C VAL A 351 20.27 2.47 -1.74
N CYS A 352 19.88 2.15 -2.97
CA CYS A 352 19.21 0.89 -3.27
C CYS A 352 20.12 -0.29 -2.95
N ARG A 353 19.52 -1.34 -2.40
CA ARG A 353 20.22 -2.51 -1.88
C ARG A 353 20.07 -3.73 -2.77
N PHE A 354 18.91 -3.87 -3.39
CA PHE A 354 18.58 -5.00 -4.22
C PHE A 354 19.60 -5.20 -5.35
N GLN A 355 20.08 -6.42 -5.47
CA GLN A 355 20.91 -6.85 -6.58
C GLN A 355 20.15 -7.94 -7.31
N ARG A 356 19.79 -7.65 -8.57
CA ARG A 356 19.13 -8.65 -9.41
C ARG A 356 20.09 -9.82 -9.60
N GLU A 357 19.58 -11.01 -9.32
CA GLU A 357 20.35 -12.23 -9.56
C GLU A 357 20.66 -12.34 -11.05
N SER A 358 21.85 -12.84 -11.39
CA SER A 358 22.25 -12.99 -12.78
C SER A 358 21.48 -14.16 -13.42
N GLY A 359 20.32 -13.87 -14.00
CA GLY A 359 19.57 -14.80 -14.84
C GLY A 359 20.16 -14.89 -16.25
N PHE A 360 20.14 -16.08 -16.85
CA PHE A 360 20.50 -16.27 -18.26
C PHE A 360 19.48 -15.55 -19.16
N GLY A 361 19.82 -14.36 -19.64
CA GLY A 361 19.07 -13.65 -20.69
C GLY A 361 18.65 -12.24 -20.27
N ALA A 362 19.40 -11.24 -20.74
CA ALA A 362 19.03 -9.84 -20.60
C ALA A 362 17.74 -9.54 -21.38
N ILE A 363 16.69 -9.14 -20.68
CA ILE A 363 15.42 -8.70 -21.27
C ILE A 363 15.65 -7.32 -21.91
N LYS A 364 15.34 -7.18 -23.20
CA LYS A 364 15.34 -5.89 -23.90
C LYS A 364 14.11 -5.07 -23.48
N GLU A 365 14.34 -3.82 -23.09
CA GLU A 365 13.29 -2.82 -22.86
C GLU A 365 12.43 -2.64 -24.13
N VAL A 366 11.11 -2.85 -24.00
CA VAL A 366 10.12 -2.33 -24.93
C VAL A 366 9.23 -1.38 -24.14
N ILE A 367 9.38 -0.08 -24.41
CA ILE A 367 8.60 1.00 -23.80
C ILE A 367 7.38 1.22 -24.69
N GLU A 368 6.21 0.74 -24.25
CA GLU A 368 4.91 1.29 -24.60
C GLU A 368 4.04 1.19 -23.34
N TYR A 369 3.51 2.34 -22.90
CA TYR A 369 2.52 2.46 -21.83
C TYR A 369 1.19 2.92 -22.43
#